data_AF-A0A7K1T477-F1
#
_entry.id   AF-A0A7K1T477-F1
#
_cell.length_a   1.000
_cell.length_b   1.000
_cell.length_c   1.000
_cell.angle_alpha   90.00
_cell.angle_beta   90.00
_cell.angle_gamma   90.00
#
_symmetry.space_group_name_H-M   'P 1'
#
loop_
_entity.id
_entity.type
_entity.pdbx_description
1 polymer ?
#
loop_
_entity_poly.entity_id
_entity_poly.type
_entity_poly.pdbx_seq_one_letter_code
_entity_poly.pdbx_strand_id
1 'polypeptide(L)'
;MNKKLFLGSMLLGVALVAALAGCAQQALSSTGSAIDWNGITSVQATPKDKVKFKLTEESECDACHDSEVASAQNELCLAGIEDHQDIGCLDCHTKDKALEGAHRKLSADSKEADSLKRTEVTDQTCLNEDCHNYDEMIANIPDDKLLVDANGTTVNPHEIHNVGTSHGDIKCSDCHLTHKEGEAYQTATDKCLSCHHENVYECGTCH
;
A
#
# COMPACT_ATOMS: atom_id res chain seq x y z
N MET A 1 -7.89 26.77 -50.84
CA MET A 1 -7.21 27.72 -51.75
C MET A 1 -6.90 28.99 -50.98
N ASN A 2 -5.61 29.35 -50.87
CA ASN A 2 -4.99 30.67 -50.57
C ASN A 2 -3.60 30.37 -49.96
N LYS A 3 -2.61 30.04 -50.79
CA LYS A 3 -1.56 30.94 -51.35
C LYS A 3 -0.77 31.69 -50.28
N LYS A 4 0.47 31.21 -50.02
CA LYS A 4 1.77 31.89 -50.32
C LYS A 4 2.09 33.00 -49.28
N LEU A 5 3.29 33.24 -48.75
CA LEU A 5 4.70 33.06 -49.10
C LEU A 5 5.44 33.57 -47.82
N PHE A 6 6.56 33.04 -47.34
CA PHE A 6 7.90 33.47 -47.76
C PHE A 6 8.98 32.63 -47.06
N LEU A 7 9.98 32.23 -47.85
CA LEU A 7 11.25 31.64 -47.48
C LEU A 7 12.30 32.72 -47.17
N GLY A 8 13.35 32.31 -46.44
CA GLY A 8 14.70 32.87 -46.52
C GLY A 8 15.09 33.75 -45.33
N SER A 9 16.32 33.78 -44.82
CA SER A 9 17.57 33.16 -45.26
C SER A 9 18.60 33.27 -44.13
N MET A 10 19.37 32.20 -43.95
CA MET A 10 20.81 32.13 -43.63
C MET A 10 21.56 33.46 -43.37
N LEU A 11 22.26 33.59 -42.23
CA LEU A 11 23.73 33.81 -42.17
C LEU A 11 24.27 34.05 -40.74
N LEU A 12 25.16 33.13 -40.36
CA LEU A 12 26.41 33.24 -39.60
C LEU A 12 26.84 34.62 -39.04
N GLY A 13 27.23 34.65 -37.77
CA GLY A 13 28.00 35.75 -37.18
C GLY A 13 28.23 35.63 -35.68
N VAL A 14 29.18 34.78 -35.26
CA VAL A 14 29.73 34.78 -33.90
C VAL A 14 30.65 36.00 -33.74
N ALA A 15 30.38 36.84 -32.73
CA ALA A 15 31.40 37.67 -32.09
C ALA A 15 31.03 37.92 -30.62
N LEU A 16 31.90 37.41 -29.76
CA LEU A 16 31.97 37.52 -28.30
C LEU A 16 32.08 38.97 -27.83
N VAL A 17 31.30 39.39 -26.81
CA VAL A 17 31.78 40.32 -25.76
C VAL A 17 31.10 39.96 -24.43
N ALA A 18 31.94 39.90 -23.40
CA ALA A 18 31.69 39.44 -22.04
C ALA A 18 30.91 40.43 -21.15
N ALA A 19 30.54 39.89 -19.97
CA ALA A 19 30.23 40.56 -18.71
C ALA A 19 28.80 41.10 -18.52
N LEU A 20 27.92 40.24 -18.02
CA LEU A 20 27.02 40.60 -16.92
C LEU A 20 27.01 39.46 -15.90
N ALA A 21 27.58 39.76 -14.74
CA ALA A 21 27.58 38.91 -13.57
C ALA A 21 26.15 38.66 -13.08
N GLY A 22 25.89 37.42 -12.67
CA GLY A 22 24.63 37.01 -12.06
C GLY A 22 24.34 37.75 -10.77
N CYS A 23 23.05 38.00 -10.53
CA CYS A 23 22.52 38.47 -9.27
C CYS A 23 21.23 37.72 -8.97
N ALA A 24 21.34 36.56 -8.34
CA ALA A 24 20.30 36.00 -7.48
C ALA A 24 20.90 34.84 -6.66
N GLN A 25 21.53 35.16 -5.54
CA GLN A 25 21.37 34.47 -4.26
C GLN A 25 22.18 35.25 -3.22
N GLN A 26 21.44 35.98 -2.41
CA GLN A 26 21.94 36.82 -1.34
C GLN A 26 22.32 35.90 -0.17
N ALA A 27 23.61 35.58 -0.05
CA ALA A 27 24.18 35.06 1.18
C ALA A 27 24.78 36.25 1.95
N LEU A 28 24.13 36.62 3.05
CA LEU A 28 24.66 37.40 4.16
C LEU A 28 23.97 36.83 5.41
N SER A 29 24.62 35.92 6.12
CA SER A 29 25.54 36.19 7.23
C SER A 29 24.84 35.98 8.57
N SER A 30 25.02 34.78 9.13
CA SER A 30 24.98 34.58 10.58
C SER A 30 26.42 34.36 11.03
N THR A 31 26.97 35.36 11.70
CA THR A 31 28.21 35.29 12.46
C THR A 31 27.98 34.34 13.64
N GLY A 32 28.53 33.13 13.55
CA GLY A 32 28.63 32.18 14.65
C GLY A 32 29.94 31.42 14.47
N SER A 33 30.73 31.35 15.55
CA SER A 33 32.06 30.76 15.62
C SER A 33 32.21 29.49 14.78
N ALA A 34 33.35 29.36 14.08
CA ALA A 34 33.73 28.14 13.36
C ALA A 34 33.65 26.94 14.30
N ILE A 35 32.56 26.18 14.21
CA ILE A 35 32.49 24.80 14.64
C ILE A 35 32.95 23.99 13.43
N ASP A 36 34.05 23.28 13.61
CA ASP A 36 34.55 22.27 12.67
C ASP A 36 33.45 21.21 12.49
N TRP A 37 32.68 21.32 11.41
CA TRP A 37 31.65 20.35 11.08
C TRP A 37 32.30 19.22 10.28
N ASN A 38 32.91 18.28 11.00
CA ASN A 38 33.01 16.92 10.47
C ASN A 38 31.58 16.42 10.33
N GLY A 39 31.14 16.21 9.08
CA GLY A 39 29.77 15.84 8.73
C GLY A 39 29.23 14.70 9.58
N ILE A 40 27.91 14.47 9.53
CA ILE A 40 27.25 13.35 10.22
C ILE A 40 27.86 12.04 9.69
N THR A 41 28.95 11.58 10.30
CA THR A 41 29.36 10.20 10.26
C THR A 41 28.33 9.48 11.09
N SER A 42 27.40 8.79 10.42
CA SER A 42 26.47 7.88 11.09
C SER A 42 27.30 6.83 11.82
N VAL A 43 27.52 7.05 13.11
CA VAL A 43 28.12 6.03 13.98
C VAL A 43 27.08 4.92 14.08
N GLN A 44 27.47 3.71 13.72
CA GLN A 44 26.61 2.54 13.86
C GLN A 44 26.20 2.43 15.33
N ALA A 45 24.89 2.54 15.60
CA ALA A 45 24.35 2.57 16.95
C ALA A 45 24.81 1.34 17.74
N THR A 46 25.37 1.54 18.94
CA THR A 46 25.74 0.40 19.78
C THR A 46 24.47 -0.20 20.40
N PRO A 47 24.48 -1.47 20.84
CA PRO A 47 23.32 -2.08 21.49
C PRO A 47 22.81 -1.33 22.74
N LYS A 48 23.62 -0.43 23.33
CA LYS A 48 23.25 0.43 24.46
C LYS A 48 22.54 1.72 24.04
N ASP A 49 22.70 2.13 22.79
CA ASP A 49 22.07 3.34 22.21
C ASP A 49 20.71 3.01 21.58
N LYS A 50 20.39 1.71 21.46
CA LYS A 50 19.11 1.22 20.98
C LYS A 50 18.01 1.53 22.00
N VAL A 51 17.39 2.70 21.85
CA VAL A 51 16.12 3.01 22.50
C VAL A 51 15.13 1.92 22.07
N LYS A 52 14.53 1.24 23.04
CA LYS A 52 13.50 0.26 22.75
C LYS A 52 12.28 1.03 22.28
N PHE A 53 11.92 0.86 21.01
CA PHE A 53 10.64 1.34 20.52
C PHE A 53 9.50 0.71 21.33
N LYS A 54 8.51 1.54 21.68
CA LYS A 54 7.28 1.13 22.33
C LYS A 54 6.14 1.67 21.49
N LEU A 55 5.32 0.76 20.96
CA LEU A 55 4.12 1.11 20.23
C LEU A 55 3.10 1.80 21.16
N THR A 56 2.55 2.91 20.68
CA THR A 56 1.50 3.73 21.29
C THR A 56 0.42 4.02 20.25
N GLU A 57 -0.70 4.65 20.63
CA GLU A 57 -1.72 5.02 19.62
C GLU A 57 -1.18 6.11 18.66
N GLU A 58 -0.26 6.92 19.16
CA GLU A 58 0.35 8.05 18.47
C GLU A 58 1.70 7.69 17.82
N SER A 59 1.93 6.40 17.56
CA SER A 59 3.17 5.96 16.94
C SER A 59 3.18 6.27 15.45
N GLU A 60 4.17 7.05 15.03
CA GLU A 60 4.47 7.33 13.62
C GLU A 60 5.00 6.03 12.97
N CYS A 61 4.18 5.43 12.10
CA CYS A 61 4.48 4.14 11.47
C CYS A 61 5.42 4.29 10.27
N ASP A 62 5.42 5.46 9.62
CA ASP A 62 6.19 5.78 8.41
C ASP A 62 7.70 5.60 8.60
N ALA A 63 8.23 5.84 9.80
CA ALA A 63 9.65 5.65 10.10
C ALA A 63 10.17 4.22 9.85
N CYS A 64 9.29 3.23 9.78
CA CYS A 64 9.62 1.81 9.58
C CYS A 64 8.60 1.06 8.71
N HIS A 65 7.70 1.73 7.99
CA HIS A 65 6.67 1.09 7.15
C HIS A 65 6.39 1.92 5.90
N ASP A 66 7.47 2.28 5.20
CA ASP A 66 7.41 3.18 4.03
C ASP A 66 6.49 2.62 2.93
N SER A 67 6.50 1.29 2.72
CA SER A 67 5.66 0.64 1.70
C SER A 67 4.18 0.72 2.01
N GLU A 68 3.78 0.44 3.25
CA GLU A 68 2.40 0.47 3.69
C GLU A 68 1.86 1.90 3.62
N VAL A 69 2.66 2.88 4.05
CA VAL A 69 2.30 4.30 3.93
C VAL A 69 2.17 4.73 2.48
N ALA A 70 3.10 4.32 1.61
CA ALA A 70 2.99 4.59 0.17
C ALA A 70 1.74 3.96 -0.45
N SER A 71 1.36 2.75 -0.01
CA SER A 71 0.16 2.07 -0.51
C SER A 71 -1.14 2.77 -0.12
N ALA A 72 -1.19 3.46 1.03
CA ALA A 72 -2.33 4.28 1.44
C ALA A 72 -2.48 5.55 0.56
N GLN A 73 -1.48 5.88 -0.25
CA GLN A 73 -1.51 6.97 -1.22
C GLN A 73 -1.65 6.46 -2.67
N ASN A 74 -1.84 5.16 -2.87
CA ASN A 74 -1.96 4.53 -4.18
C ASN A 74 -3.36 3.95 -4.35
N GLU A 75 -4.17 4.55 -5.23
CA GLU A 75 -5.54 4.11 -5.53
C GLU A 75 -5.63 2.69 -6.13
N LEU A 76 -4.50 2.14 -6.60
CA LEU A 76 -4.41 0.75 -7.07
C LEU A 76 -4.27 -0.26 -5.93
N CYS A 77 -3.93 0.21 -4.73
CA CYS A 77 -3.95 -0.57 -3.50
C CYS A 77 -5.27 -0.32 -2.76
N LEU A 78 -5.85 -1.35 -2.14
CA LEU A 78 -7.10 -1.17 -1.40
C LEU A 78 -6.95 -0.20 -0.22
N ALA A 79 -5.77 -0.05 0.37
CA ALA A 79 -5.51 0.95 1.40
C ALA A 79 -5.64 2.40 0.91
N GLY A 80 -5.47 2.66 -0.39
CA GLY A 80 -5.44 4.00 -0.97
C GLY A 80 -6.72 4.41 -1.72
N ILE A 81 -7.77 3.59 -1.68
CA ILE A 81 -9.07 3.99 -2.25
C ILE A 81 -9.70 5.12 -1.42
N GLU A 82 -10.57 5.91 -2.04
CA GLU A 82 -11.25 7.04 -1.41
C GLU A 82 -11.90 6.67 -0.06
N ASP A 83 -12.61 5.54 0.00
CA ASP A 83 -13.32 5.09 1.20
C ASP A 83 -12.39 4.70 2.37
N HIS A 84 -11.08 4.51 2.13
CA HIS A 84 -10.10 4.14 3.14
C HIS A 84 -9.11 5.27 3.48
N GLN A 85 -9.23 6.46 2.88
CA GLN A 85 -8.23 7.53 3.05
C GLN A 85 -8.11 8.05 4.50
N ASP A 86 -9.19 7.97 5.28
CA ASP A 86 -9.23 8.43 6.67
C ASP A 86 -8.93 7.30 7.70
N ILE A 87 -8.61 6.09 7.23
CA ILE A 87 -8.33 4.94 8.09
C ILE A 87 -6.86 4.98 8.53
N GLY A 88 -6.64 5.00 9.85
CA GLY A 88 -5.32 4.93 10.46
C GLY A 88 -4.80 3.49 10.57
N CYS A 89 -3.47 3.34 10.71
CA CYS A 89 -2.82 2.03 10.75
C CYS A 89 -3.40 1.11 11.84
N LEU A 90 -3.74 1.66 13.01
CA LEU A 90 -4.22 0.90 14.17
C LEU A 90 -5.71 0.54 14.11
N ASP A 91 -6.46 1.10 13.16
CA ASP A 91 -7.85 0.74 12.93
C ASP A 91 -7.95 -0.67 12.34
N CYS A 92 -7.00 -1.04 11.48
CA CYS A 92 -6.86 -2.42 10.98
C CYS A 92 -5.86 -3.25 11.79
N HIS A 93 -4.73 -2.66 12.18
CA HIS A 93 -3.73 -3.32 13.01
C HIS A 93 -4.02 -3.07 14.49
N THR A 94 -5.06 -3.72 15.00
CA THR A 94 -5.51 -3.54 16.38
C THR A 94 -4.34 -3.70 17.34
N LYS A 95 -4.13 -2.67 18.16
CA LYS A 95 -3.07 -2.65 19.16
C LYS A 95 -3.40 -3.56 20.32
N ASP A 96 -3.02 -4.82 20.17
CA ASP A 96 -3.08 -5.82 21.22
C ASP A 96 -1.67 -6.13 21.77
N LYS A 97 -1.61 -7.05 22.74
CA LYS A 97 -0.33 -7.48 23.33
C LYS A 97 0.59 -8.16 22.32
N ALA A 98 0.03 -8.77 21.27
CA ALA A 98 0.81 -9.44 20.25
C ALA A 98 1.51 -8.41 19.35
N LEU A 99 0.81 -7.36 18.92
CA LEU A 99 1.34 -6.24 18.15
C LEU A 99 2.35 -5.43 18.95
N GLU A 100 2.05 -5.09 20.21
CA GLU A 100 3.03 -4.47 21.11
C GLU A 100 4.29 -5.36 21.27
N GLY A 101 4.09 -6.67 21.36
CA GLY A 101 5.16 -7.66 21.47
C GLY A 101 5.97 -7.87 20.18
N ALA A 102 5.38 -7.57 19.02
CA ALA A 102 6.06 -7.55 17.72
C ALA A 102 6.96 -6.30 17.60
N HIS A 103 6.48 -5.16 18.09
CA HIS A 103 7.20 -3.89 18.07
C HIS A 103 8.19 -3.70 19.23
N ARG A 104 8.13 -4.58 20.23
CA ARG A 104 9.08 -4.59 21.34
C ARG A 104 10.50 -4.84 20.84
N LYS A 105 11.44 -4.01 21.32
CA LYS A 105 12.89 -4.09 21.05
C LYS A 105 13.29 -3.81 19.60
N LEU A 106 12.42 -3.16 18.82
CA LEU A 106 12.88 -2.54 17.58
C LEU A 106 13.85 -1.39 17.90
N SER A 107 14.76 -1.18 16.97
CA SER A 107 15.76 -0.10 16.95
C SER A 107 15.88 0.43 15.53
N ALA A 108 16.56 1.57 15.35
CA ALA A 108 16.69 2.23 14.04
C ALA A 108 17.35 1.38 12.92
N ASP A 109 18.02 0.28 13.28
CA ASP A 109 18.60 -0.69 12.33
C ASP A 109 17.76 -1.97 12.17
N SER A 110 16.58 -2.03 12.80
CA SER A 110 15.64 -3.12 12.59
C SER A 110 15.11 -3.06 11.17
N LYS A 111 14.92 -4.25 10.59
CA LYS A 111 14.25 -4.39 9.30
C LYS A 111 12.78 -4.69 9.53
N GLU A 112 11.96 -4.21 8.62
CA GLU A 112 10.58 -4.64 8.48
C GLU A 112 10.48 -6.16 8.37
N ALA A 113 9.37 -6.68 8.88
CA ALA A 113 9.02 -8.07 8.69
C ALA A 113 8.20 -8.20 7.40
N ASP A 114 8.56 -9.14 6.52
CA ASP A 114 7.84 -9.35 5.26
C ASP A 114 6.42 -9.93 5.42
N SER A 115 5.96 -10.18 6.65
CA SER A 115 4.64 -10.74 6.97
C SER A 115 4.27 -10.64 8.45
N LEU A 116 2.96 -10.63 8.72
CA LEU A 116 2.36 -10.67 10.05
C LEU A 116 2.42 -12.08 10.67
N LYS A 117 3.61 -12.60 10.97
CA LYS A 117 3.75 -13.96 11.56
C LYS A 117 3.30 -14.07 13.01
N ARG A 118 3.13 -12.93 13.69
CA ARG A 118 2.90 -12.85 15.14
C ARG A 118 1.59 -12.17 15.51
N THR A 119 0.92 -11.61 14.52
CA THR A 119 -0.30 -10.81 14.61
C THR A 119 -1.14 -11.12 13.38
N GLU A 120 -2.36 -10.65 13.34
CA GLU A 120 -3.22 -10.82 12.18
C GLU A 120 -4.18 -9.65 12.07
N VAL A 121 -4.67 -9.40 10.85
CA VAL A 121 -5.88 -8.60 10.62
C VAL A 121 -6.97 -9.61 10.33
N THR A 122 -7.87 -9.79 11.30
CA THR A 122 -8.95 -10.78 11.17
C THR A 122 -10.08 -10.21 10.32
N ASP A 123 -10.92 -11.07 9.75
CA ASP A 123 -12.11 -10.63 9.00
C ASP A 123 -13.04 -9.76 9.88
N GLN A 124 -13.08 -9.97 11.19
CA GLN A 124 -13.87 -9.16 12.13
C GLN A 124 -13.38 -7.72 12.26
N THR A 125 -12.12 -7.46 11.92
CA THR A 125 -11.61 -6.09 11.85
C THR A 125 -12.27 -5.32 10.71
N CYS A 126 -12.56 -5.99 9.60
CA CYS A 126 -13.31 -5.41 8.48
C CYS A 126 -14.83 -5.43 8.76
N LEU A 127 -15.32 -6.57 9.26
CA LEU A 127 -16.74 -6.87 9.45
C LEU A 127 -17.24 -6.36 10.81
N ASN A 128 -17.43 -5.06 10.90
CA ASN A 128 -17.97 -4.40 12.08
C ASN A 128 -18.98 -3.31 11.68
N GLU A 129 -19.75 -2.81 12.66
CA GLU A 129 -20.83 -1.84 12.45
C GLU A 129 -20.35 -0.47 11.92
N ASP A 130 -19.07 -0.15 12.09
CA ASP A 130 -18.47 1.12 11.68
C ASP A 130 -17.84 1.05 10.27
N CYS A 131 -17.55 -0.16 9.74
CA CYS A 131 -16.86 -0.35 8.46
C CYS A 131 -17.70 -1.15 7.45
N HIS A 132 -17.69 -2.49 7.52
CA HIS A 132 -18.43 -3.34 6.59
C HIS A 132 -19.46 -4.20 7.31
N ASN A 133 -20.74 -3.92 7.06
CA ASN A 133 -21.80 -4.85 7.43
C ASN A 133 -21.89 -6.00 6.41
N TYR A 134 -21.74 -7.24 6.89
CA TYR A 134 -21.72 -8.42 6.03
C TYR A 134 -23.02 -8.61 5.23
N ASP A 135 -24.17 -8.45 5.88
CA ASP A 135 -25.48 -8.66 5.24
C ASP A 135 -25.77 -7.57 4.21
N GLU A 136 -25.42 -6.32 4.51
CA GLU A 136 -25.55 -5.20 3.57
C GLU A 136 -24.62 -5.37 2.37
N MET A 137 -23.37 -5.78 2.59
CA MET A 137 -22.42 -6.03 1.51
C MET A 137 -22.98 -7.09 0.56
N ILE A 138 -23.39 -8.26 1.07
CA ILE A 138 -23.90 -9.35 0.23
C ILE A 138 -25.15 -8.94 -0.54
N ALA A 139 -26.06 -8.19 0.09
CA ALA A 139 -27.29 -7.74 -0.55
C ALA A 139 -27.08 -6.72 -1.68
N ASN A 140 -25.92 -6.04 -1.71
CA ASN A 140 -25.64 -4.95 -2.64
C ASN A 140 -24.53 -5.25 -3.66
N ILE A 141 -24.03 -6.49 -3.74
CA ILE A 141 -23.05 -6.86 -4.78
C ILE A 141 -23.74 -6.81 -6.15
N PRO A 142 -23.24 -6.02 -7.11
CA PRO A 142 -23.82 -5.97 -8.44
C PRO A 142 -23.45 -7.22 -9.24
N ASP A 143 -24.34 -7.62 -10.16
CA ASP A 143 -24.21 -8.86 -10.93
C ASP A 143 -22.88 -8.96 -11.72
N ASP A 144 -22.31 -7.83 -12.14
CA ASP A 144 -21.05 -7.76 -12.88
C ASP A 144 -19.80 -8.00 -12.00
N LYS A 145 -19.98 -8.18 -10.69
CA LYS A 145 -18.92 -8.51 -9.72
C LYS A 145 -19.00 -9.95 -9.23
N LEU A 146 -20.01 -10.70 -9.65
CA LEU A 146 -20.10 -12.13 -9.40
C LEU A 146 -19.07 -12.88 -10.25
N LEU A 147 -18.48 -13.95 -9.71
CA LEU A 147 -17.53 -14.76 -10.44
C LEU A 147 -18.28 -15.71 -11.37
N VAL A 148 -17.75 -15.88 -12.58
CA VAL A 148 -18.35 -16.75 -13.60
C VAL A 148 -17.34 -17.81 -14.03
N ASP A 149 -17.74 -19.07 -13.90
CA ASP A 149 -16.91 -20.22 -14.28
C ASP A 149 -16.97 -20.51 -15.80
N ALA A 150 -16.22 -21.51 -16.27
CA ALA A 150 -16.16 -21.89 -17.68
C ALA A 150 -17.50 -22.40 -18.25
N ASN A 151 -18.43 -22.83 -17.40
CA ASN A 151 -19.76 -23.30 -17.77
C ASN A 151 -20.82 -22.18 -17.70
N GLY A 152 -20.45 -20.97 -17.29
CA GLY A 152 -21.36 -19.86 -17.07
C GLY A 152 -22.05 -19.90 -15.71
N THR A 153 -21.61 -20.76 -14.78
CA THR A 153 -22.10 -20.76 -13.40
C THR A 153 -21.64 -19.48 -12.74
N THR A 154 -22.60 -18.72 -12.24
CA THR A 154 -22.33 -17.48 -11.51
C THR A 154 -22.37 -17.75 -10.01
N VAL A 155 -21.35 -17.29 -9.27
CA VAL A 155 -21.27 -17.43 -7.82
C VAL A 155 -20.91 -16.11 -7.15
N ASN A 156 -21.51 -15.88 -5.99
CA ASN A 156 -21.05 -14.82 -5.09
C ASN A 156 -19.93 -15.38 -4.20
N PRO A 157 -18.68 -14.90 -4.33
CA PRO A 157 -17.56 -15.42 -3.54
C PRO A 157 -17.70 -15.16 -2.04
N HIS A 158 -18.61 -14.28 -1.61
CA HIS A 158 -18.84 -14.02 -0.19
C HIS A 158 -19.81 -15.02 0.45
N GLU A 159 -20.64 -15.70 -0.33
CA GLU A 159 -21.63 -16.67 0.18
C GLU A 159 -21.08 -18.10 0.30
N ILE A 160 -19.83 -18.34 -0.13
CA ILE A 160 -19.24 -19.68 -0.22
C ILE A 160 -18.80 -20.26 1.12
N HIS A 161 -18.67 -19.45 2.18
CA HIS A 161 -18.04 -19.85 3.44
C HIS A 161 -18.72 -21.05 4.13
N ASN A 162 -20.01 -21.26 3.87
CA ASN A 162 -20.79 -22.38 4.41
C ASN A 162 -20.93 -23.56 3.41
N VAL A 163 -20.27 -23.48 2.25
CA VAL A 163 -20.33 -24.50 1.20
C VAL A 163 -19.13 -25.43 1.33
N GLY A 164 -19.37 -26.73 1.46
CA GLY A 164 -18.30 -27.73 1.55
C GLY A 164 -17.51 -27.64 2.85
N THR A 165 -16.30 -28.23 2.87
CA THR A 165 -15.48 -28.36 4.09
C THR A 165 -14.36 -27.34 4.22
N SER A 166 -14.01 -26.62 3.14
CA SER A 166 -12.76 -25.84 3.07
C SER A 166 -12.94 -24.37 2.74
N HIS A 167 -14.14 -23.93 2.35
CA HIS A 167 -14.37 -22.52 2.03
C HIS A 167 -14.44 -21.61 3.26
N GLY A 168 -14.79 -22.13 4.43
CA GLY A 168 -14.84 -21.35 5.67
C GLY A 168 -13.48 -20.83 6.16
N ASP A 169 -12.38 -21.36 5.62
CA ASP A 169 -11.02 -20.93 5.96
C ASP A 169 -10.52 -19.74 5.12
N ILE A 170 -11.21 -19.42 4.01
CA ILE A 170 -10.87 -18.28 3.14
C ILE A 170 -11.13 -16.98 3.89
N LYS A 171 -10.17 -16.06 3.84
CA LYS A 171 -10.21 -14.76 4.53
C LYS A 171 -10.49 -13.61 3.57
N CYS A 172 -10.95 -12.48 4.09
CA CYS A 172 -11.10 -11.26 3.28
C CYS A 172 -9.78 -10.90 2.58
N SER A 173 -8.67 -10.98 3.32
CA SER A 173 -7.32 -10.65 2.85
C SER A 173 -6.72 -11.67 1.86
N ASP A 174 -7.36 -12.82 1.65
CA ASP A 174 -6.96 -13.77 0.60
C ASP A 174 -7.27 -13.26 -0.81
N CYS A 175 -8.25 -12.37 -0.93
CA CYS A 175 -8.68 -11.77 -2.19
C CYS A 175 -8.49 -10.24 -2.18
N HIS A 176 -8.80 -9.58 -1.08
CA HIS A 176 -8.69 -8.13 -0.94
C HIS A 176 -7.27 -7.73 -0.51
N LEU A 177 -6.43 -7.35 -1.48
CA LEU A 177 -5.05 -6.96 -1.24
C LEU A 177 -4.96 -5.51 -0.72
N THR A 178 -4.80 -5.35 0.60
CA THR A 178 -4.78 -4.03 1.27
C THR A 178 -3.59 -3.17 0.84
N HIS A 179 -2.35 -3.65 1.05
CA HIS A 179 -1.12 -2.87 0.81
C HIS A 179 -0.39 -3.26 -0.47
N LYS A 180 -1.05 -3.96 -1.40
CA LYS A 180 -0.49 -4.36 -2.69
C LYS A 180 -1.47 -4.07 -3.79
N GLU A 181 -0.94 -3.71 -4.96
CA GLU A 181 -1.76 -3.56 -6.14
C GLU A 181 -2.39 -4.90 -6.52
N GLY A 182 -3.67 -4.87 -6.85
CA GLY A 182 -4.38 -6.03 -7.35
C GLY A 182 -5.89 -5.83 -7.36
N GLU A 183 -6.52 -6.36 -8.40
CA GLU A 183 -7.97 -6.31 -8.50
C GLU A 183 -8.61 -7.47 -7.73
N ALA A 184 -9.51 -7.15 -6.81
CA ALA A 184 -10.22 -8.14 -5.99
C ALA A 184 -10.93 -9.21 -6.82
N TYR A 185 -11.44 -8.86 -8.01
CA TYR A 185 -12.08 -9.80 -8.92
C TYR A 185 -11.10 -10.87 -9.43
N GLN A 186 -9.90 -10.43 -9.85
CA GLN A 186 -8.88 -11.35 -10.36
C GLN A 186 -8.33 -12.23 -9.25
N THR A 187 -8.01 -11.66 -8.09
CA THR A 187 -7.49 -12.43 -6.95
C THR A 187 -8.51 -13.42 -6.40
N ALA A 188 -9.80 -13.05 -6.37
CA ALA A 188 -10.88 -13.98 -6.01
C ALA A 188 -11.00 -15.11 -7.04
N THR A 189 -10.93 -14.79 -8.34
CA THR A 189 -10.89 -15.81 -9.40
C THR A 189 -9.72 -16.77 -9.20
N ASP A 190 -8.51 -16.24 -8.99
CA ASP A 190 -7.30 -17.04 -8.77
C ASP A 190 -7.42 -17.90 -7.50
N LYS A 191 -8.05 -17.39 -6.44
CA LYS A 191 -8.34 -18.15 -5.23
C LYS A 191 -9.26 -19.32 -5.51
N CYS A 192 -10.36 -19.12 -6.24
CA CYS A 192 -11.23 -20.21 -6.66
C CYS A 192 -10.47 -21.23 -7.51
N LEU A 193 -9.67 -20.77 -8.48
CA LEU A 193 -8.85 -21.60 -9.36
C LEU A 193 -7.72 -22.34 -8.65
N SER A 194 -7.35 -21.96 -7.42
CA SER A 194 -6.37 -22.71 -6.61
C SER A 194 -6.91 -24.04 -6.08
N CYS A 195 -8.23 -24.24 -6.15
CA CYS A 195 -8.93 -25.48 -5.78
C CYS A 195 -9.74 -26.05 -6.95
N HIS A 196 -10.34 -25.18 -7.78
CA HIS A 196 -11.17 -25.52 -8.94
C HIS A 196 -10.38 -25.34 -10.25
N HIS A 197 -9.35 -26.16 -10.45
CA HIS A 197 -8.37 -25.97 -11.54
C HIS A 197 -8.97 -26.03 -12.95
N GLU A 198 -10.11 -26.73 -13.13
CA GLU A 198 -10.85 -26.80 -14.39
C GLU A 198 -11.74 -25.56 -14.62
N ASN A 199 -11.74 -24.60 -13.71
CA ASN A 199 -12.64 -23.44 -13.69
C ASN A 199 -14.12 -23.88 -13.75
N VAL A 200 -14.51 -24.81 -12.88
CA VAL A 200 -15.89 -25.29 -12.72
C VAL A 200 -16.23 -25.25 -11.23
N TYR A 201 -17.25 -24.48 -10.86
CA TYR A 201 -17.62 -24.26 -9.46
C TYR A 201 -18.57 -25.32 -8.88
N GLU A 202 -19.16 -26.15 -9.74
CA GLU A 202 -20.04 -27.24 -9.30
C GLU A 202 -19.27 -28.29 -8.48
N CYS A 203 -19.68 -28.48 -7.21
CA CYS A 203 -19.07 -29.47 -6.32
C CYS A 203 -19.20 -30.90 -6.89
N GLY A 204 -18.18 -31.73 -6.65
CA GLY A 204 -18.22 -33.15 -7.05
C GLY A 204 -17.97 -33.41 -8.54
N THR A 205 -17.64 -32.38 -9.32
CA THR A 205 -17.26 -32.52 -10.73
C THR A 205 -15.75 -32.72 -10.93
N CYS A 206 -14.93 -32.49 -9.90
CA CYS A 206 -13.46 -32.56 -9.98
C CYS A 206 -12.76 -33.37 -8.86
N HIS A 207 -13.44 -34.34 -8.25
CA HIS A 207 -12.79 -35.34 -7.37
C HIS A 207 -12.61 -36.68 -8.07
#